data_AF-A0A643IZM6-F1
#
_entry.id   AF-A0A643IZM6-F1
#
_cell.length_a   1.000
_cell.length_b   1.000
_cell.length_c   1.000
_cell.angle_alpha   90.00
_cell.angle_beta   90.00
_cell.angle_gamma   90.00
#
_symmetry.space_group_name_H-M   'P 1'
#
loop_
_entity.id
_entity.type
_entity.pdbx_description
1 polymer ?
#
loop_
_entity_poly.entity_id
_entity_poly.type
_entity_poly.pdbx_seq_one_letter_code
_entity_poly.pdbx_strand_id
1 'polypeptide(L)' 'MDKFTSVPEIDGLFWYFENGVSEPLPVLINQAKWGGKFKSFNGAEQSWLRDGEYLVGPQPTPAAQ' A
#
# COMPACT_ATOMS: atom_id res chain seq x y z
N MET A 1 5.23 -7.24 9.90
CA MET A 1 4.86 -6.41 8.73
C MET A 1 6.14 -6.04 8.03
N ASP A 2 6.17 -6.15 6.72
CA ASP A 2 7.37 -5.89 5.92
C ASP A 2 7.31 -4.50 5.31
N LYS A 3 8.49 -3.92 5.05
CA LYS A 3 8.66 -2.63 4.37
C LYS A 3 9.01 -2.88 2.91
N PHE A 4 8.29 -2.24 2.00
CA PHE A 4 8.50 -2.36 0.56
C PHE A 4 8.80 -0.98 -0.05
N THR A 5 9.87 -0.88 -0.83
CA THR A 5 10.24 0.32 -1.61
C THR A 5 9.83 0.21 -3.08
N SER A 6 9.10 -0.85 -3.43
CA SER A 6 8.41 -1.07 -4.71
C SER A 6 7.00 -1.59 -4.42
N VAL A 7 6.10 -1.56 -5.40
CA VAL A 7 4.77 -2.18 -5.25
C VAL A 7 4.97 -3.69 -5.10
N PRO A 8 4.57 -4.30 -3.98
CA PRO A 8 4.77 -5.73 -3.77
C PRO A 8 3.79 -6.58 -4.59
N GLU A 9 4.23 -7.76 -5.00
CA GLU A 9 3.42 -8.75 -5.74
C GLU A 9 2.56 -9.61 -4.80
N ILE A 10 2.06 -9.03 -3.72
CA ILE A 10 1.19 -9.68 -2.74
C ILE A 10 -0.05 -8.83 -2.47
N ASP A 11 -1.20 -9.49 -2.43
CA ASP A 11 -2.48 -8.85 -2.14
C ASP A 11 -2.60 -8.48 -0.66
N GLY A 12 -3.27 -7.37 -0.37
CA GLY A 12 -3.58 -6.97 0.99
C GLY A 12 -3.74 -5.47 1.20
N LEU A 13 -4.06 -5.12 2.45
CA LEU A 13 -4.11 -3.74 2.92
C LEU A 13 -2.72 -3.30 3.37
N PHE A 14 -2.27 -2.12 2.96
CA PHE A 14 -0.97 -1.56 3.30
C PHE A 14 -1.11 -0.12 3.79
N TRP A 15 -0.12 0.32 4.56
CA TRP A 15 0.11 1.74 4.85
C TRP A 15 1.12 2.30 3.85
N TYR A 16 0.73 3.32 3.11
CA TYR A 16 1.57 4.06 2.17
C TYR A 16 2.11 5.32 2.83
N PHE A 17 3.44 5.45 2.86
CA PHE A 17 4.14 6.60 3.41
C PHE A 17 4.65 7.45 2.26
N GLU A 18 4.01 8.60 2.07
CA GLU A 18 4.37 9.61 1.07
C GLU A 18 5.32 10.65 1.66
N ASN A 19 6.23 11.18 0.84
CA ASN A 19 7.15 12.23 1.27
C ASN A 19 6.40 13.52 1.66
N GLY A 20 6.73 14.07 2.83
CA GLY A 20 6.16 15.33 3.30
C GLY A 20 4.73 15.22 3.86
N VAL A 21 4.17 14.01 3.91
CA VAL A 21 2.88 13.74 4.55
C VAL A 21 3.13 13.14 5.94
N SER A 22 2.49 13.69 6.96
CA SER A 22 2.69 13.28 8.35
C SER A 22 2.01 11.95 8.70
N GLU A 23 0.96 11.58 7.98
CA GLU A 23 0.16 10.38 8.25
C GLU A 23 0.18 9.44 7.03
N PRO A 24 0.41 8.14 7.24
CA PRO A 24 0.34 7.18 6.14
C PRO A 24 -1.09 7.01 5.65
N LEU A 25 -1.23 6.76 4.35
CA LEU A 25 -2.51 6.50 3.72
C LEU A 25 -2.79 5.01 3.66
N PRO A 26 -4.02 4.56 3.96
CA PRO A 26 -4.38 3.18 3.70
C PRO A 26 -4.47 2.98 2.18
N VAL A 27 -3.88 1.90 1.68
CA VAL A 27 -3.94 1.52 0.27
C VAL A 27 -4.20 0.03 0.14
N LEU A 28 -4.94 -0.34 -0.90
CA LEU A 28 -5.21 -1.74 -1.23
C LEU A 28 -4.33 -2.16 -2.41
N ILE A 29 -3.71 -3.32 -2.29
CA ILE A 29 -3.08 -4.04 -3.39
C ILE A 29 -3.97 -5.22 -3.75
N ASN A 30 -4.30 -5.31 -5.02
CA ASN A 30 -5.09 -6.39 -5.59
C ASN A 30 -4.57 -6.68 -7.00
N GLN A 31 -3.68 -7.67 -7.09
CA GLN A 31 -3.01 -8.09 -8.32
C GLN A 31 -4.01 -8.57 -9.36
N ALA A 32 -5.08 -9.27 -8.95
CA ALA A 32 -6.12 -9.75 -9.86
C ALA A 32 -6.91 -8.60 -10.52
N LYS A 33 -7.09 -7.47 -9.81
CA LYS A 33 -7.89 -6.34 -10.26
C LYS A 33 -7.07 -5.25 -10.93
N TRP A 34 -5.85 -5.01 -10.45
CA TRP A 34 -5.03 -3.86 -10.83
C TRP A 34 -3.60 -4.21 -11.26
N GLY A 35 -3.18 -5.48 -11.13
CA GLY A 35 -1.79 -5.89 -11.36
C GLY A 35 -0.82 -5.23 -10.39
N GLY A 36 0.36 -4.84 -10.87
CA GLY A 36 1.42 -4.15 -10.10
C GLY A 36 1.10 -2.71 -9.69
N LYS A 37 -0.15 -2.43 -9.32
CA LYS A 37 -0.64 -1.13 -8.89
C LYS A 37 -1.35 -1.24 -7.55
N PHE A 38 -1.41 -0.12 -6.84
CA PHE A 38 -2.22 0.02 -5.64
C PHE A 38 -3.14 1.21 -5.73
N LYS A 39 -4.22 1.17 -4.95
CA LYS A 39 -5.21 2.23 -4.91
C LYS A 39 -5.44 2.70 -3.48
N SER A 40 -5.38 4.01 -3.26
CA SER A 40 -5.76 4.63 -2.00
C SER A 40 -7.28 4.74 -1.89
N PHE A 41 -7.76 4.87 -0.66
CA PHE A 41 -9.20 4.95 -0.39
C PHE A 41 -9.87 6.23 -0.90
N ASN A 42 -9.09 7.29 -1.16
CA ASN A 42 -9.58 8.50 -1.83
C ASN A 42 -9.69 8.34 -3.37
N GLY A 43 -9.37 7.16 -3.90
CA GLY A 43 -9.51 6.83 -5.32
C GLY A 43 -8.26 7.06 -6.17
N ALA A 44 -7.17 7.58 -5.62
CA ALA A 44 -5.91 7.73 -6.36
C ALA A 44 -5.26 6.36 -6.63
N GLU A 45 -4.69 6.21 -7.82
CA GLU A 45 -4.01 4.99 -8.28
C GLU A 45 -2.53 5.28 -8.50
N GLN A 46 -1.67 4.38 -8.06
CA GLN A 46 -0.22 4.45 -8.28
C GLN A 46 0.33 3.09 -8.71
N SER A 47 1.29 3.12 -9.64
CA SER A 47 1.95 1.94 -10.17
C SER A 47 3.47 1.92 -9.88
N TRP A 48 3.97 2.88 -9.11
CA TRP A 48 5.34 2.94 -8.61
C TRP A 48 5.39 3.79 -7.34
N LEU A 49 6.50 3.69 -6.60
CA LEU A 49 6.84 4.52 -5.45
C LEU A 49 8.01 5.43 -5.84
N ARG A 50 8.01 6.69 -5.37
CA ARG A 50 9.14 7.60 -5.55
C ARG A 50 10.21 7.35 -4.50
N ASP A 51 11.40 7.93 -4.72
CA ASP A 51 12.50 7.87 -3.75
C ASP A 51 12.05 8.38 -2.37
N GLY A 52 12.23 7.54 -1.34
CA GLY A 52 11.82 7.83 0.04
C GLY A 52 10.41 7.38 0.40
N GLU A 53 9.56 7.08 -0.59
CA GLU A 53 8.22 6.53 -0.37
C GLU A 53 8.29 5.00 -0.14
N TYR A 54 7.39 4.47 0.68
CA TYR A 54 7.35 3.05 0.99
C TYR A 54 5.99 2.56 1.46
N LEU A 55 5.78 1.25 1.35
CA LEU A 55 4.60 0.55 1.84
C LEU A 55 4.96 -0.30 3.07
N VAL A 56 4.05 -0.38 4.04
CA VAL A 56 4.18 -1.28 5.21
C VAL A 56 2.96 -2.19 5.30
N GLY A 57 3.18 -3.50 5.28
CA GLY A 57 2.11 -4.48 5.36
C GLY A 57 2.53 -5.89 4.95
N PRO A 58 1.60 -6.74 4.51
CA PRO A 58 0.15 -6.52 4.59
C PRO A 58 -0.29 -6.38 6.05
N GLN A 59 -1.31 -5.55 6.30
CA GLN A 59 -1.92 -5.41 7.61
C GLN A 59 -2.65 -6.72 7.96
N PRO A 60 -2.49 -7.25 9.18
CA PRO A 60 -3.20 -8.44 9.58
C PRO A 60 -4.70 -8.18 9.52
N THR A 61 -5.47 -9.17 9.08
CA THR A 61 -6.92 -9.14 9.22
C THR A 61 -7.23 -8.93 10.71
N PRO A 62 -8.12 -7.99 11.07
CA PRO A 62 -8.54 -7.83 12.45
C PRO A 62 -8.96 -9.21 12.99
N ALA A 63 -8.43 -9.60 14.15
CA ALA A 63 -8.92 -10.80 14.82
C ALA A 63 -10.43 -10.60 15.03
N ALA A 64 -11.24 -11.55 14.57
CA ALA A 64 -12.67 -11.51 14.84
C ALA A 64 -12.84 -11.47 16.37
N GLN A 65 -13.38 -10.35 16.89
CA GLN A 65 -13.74 -10.24 18.30
C GLN A 65 -14.93 -11.13 18.63
#